data_AF-A0A353M3Q0-F1
#
_entry.id   AF-A0A353M3Q0-F1
#
_cell.length_a   1.000
_cell.length_b   1.000
_cell.length_c   1.000
_cell.angle_alpha   90.00
_cell.angle_beta   90.00
_cell.angle_gamma   90.00
#
_symmetry.space_group_name_H-M   'P 1'
#
loop_
_entity.id
_entity.type
_entity.pdbx_description
1 polymer ?
#
loop_
_entity_poly.entity_id
_entity_poly.type
_entity_poly.pdbx_seq_one_letter_code
_entity_poly.pdbx_strand_id
1 'polypeptide(L)'
;MRIRRGGYLVLTLRTRTSISLVLFIALLLVSAAVWSMAGQDGGVYSGTAQGFGGPLTVDVTVSDGKITDVTVRPHQETPFIAEGALNTLTENVVESQSANVEIVSGATYTSKAFIAAVEQALIKSRLEDGTHIGTADGFGGPLKVAVTVSGGSIATVEILENSETPFVAGEALDQLPVAIVATQWWDVDVVSGASVTSRAIMQAVENALTD
;
A
#
# COMPACT_ATOMS: atom_id res chain seq x y z
N MET A 1 10.36 51.32 67.21
CA MET A 1 11.02 51.93 66.04
C MET A 1 11.36 50.83 65.02
N ARG A 2 10.99 51.07 63.75
CA ARG A 2 11.22 50.31 62.50
C ARG A 2 10.45 49.01 62.21
N ILE A 3 9.51 49.19 61.28
CA ILE A 3 8.77 48.27 60.40
C ILE A 3 9.69 47.78 59.27
N ARG A 4 9.50 46.55 58.74
CA ARG A 4 9.48 46.13 57.29
C ARG A 4 8.96 44.67 57.20
N ARG A 5 7.73 44.45 56.72
CA ARG A 5 7.27 44.23 55.33
C ARG A 5 7.46 42.78 54.84
N GLY A 6 6.35 42.21 54.37
CA GLY A 6 6.20 40.81 53.98
C GLY A 6 6.75 40.45 52.60
N GLY A 7 6.85 39.14 52.39
CA GLY A 7 7.08 38.50 51.10
C GLY A 7 6.18 37.28 51.01
N TYR A 8 5.24 37.30 50.08
CA TYR A 8 4.39 36.16 49.74
C TYR A 8 5.20 35.17 48.90
N LEU A 9 5.11 33.89 49.27
CA LEU A 9 5.69 32.77 48.54
C LEU A 9 4.90 32.56 47.25
N VAL A 10 5.52 32.77 46.09
CA VAL A 10 4.94 32.48 44.78
C VAL A 10 4.94 30.96 44.58
N LEU A 11 3.77 30.31 44.74
CA LEU A 11 3.56 28.93 44.30
C LEU A 11 3.38 28.93 42.77
N THR A 12 4.38 28.46 42.03
CA THR A 12 4.26 28.22 40.59
C THR A 12 3.47 26.93 40.34
N LEU A 13 2.28 27.07 39.75
CA LEU A 13 1.46 25.96 39.25
C LEU A 13 2.16 25.33 38.04
N ARG A 14 2.55 24.05 38.13
CA ARG A 14 2.86 23.23 36.95
C ARG A 14 2.50 21.76 37.16
N THR A 15 1.20 21.46 37.19
CA THR A 15 0.69 20.09 37.22
C THR A 15 -0.62 20.01 36.44
N ARG A 16 -0.57 19.90 35.09
CA ARG A 16 -1.78 19.56 34.31
C ARG A 16 -1.65 19.15 32.83
N THR A 17 -0.53 18.58 32.39
CA THR A 17 -0.42 18.13 30.97
C THR A 17 -0.09 16.65 30.77
N SER A 18 0.11 15.87 31.83
CA SER A 18 0.64 14.50 31.68
C SER A 18 -0.39 13.37 31.68
N ILE A 19 -1.67 13.64 31.96
CA ILE A 19 -2.70 12.58 32.09
C ILE A 19 -3.42 12.32 30.76
N SER A 20 -3.57 13.32 29.89
CA SER A 20 -4.24 13.15 28.58
C SER A 20 -3.41 12.38 27.54
N LEU A 21 -2.08 12.33 27.67
CA LEU A 21 -1.22 11.62 26.72
C LEU A 21 -1.28 10.09 26.91
N VAL A 22 -1.40 9.62 28.15
CA VAL A 22 -1.45 8.18 28.47
C VAL A 22 -2.79 7.56 28.07
N LEU A 23 -3.90 8.31 28.18
CA LEU A 23 -5.21 7.89 27.69
C LEU A 23 -5.31 7.86 26.16
N PHE A 24 -4.53 8.71 25.46
CA PHE A 24 -4.48 8.70 23.99
C PHE A 24 -3.65 7.53 23.44
N ILE A 25 -2.57 7.14 24.13
CA ILE A 25 -1.75 5.99 23.74
C ILE A 25 -2.49 4.67 24.01
N ALA A 26 -3.28 4.57 25.09
CA ALA A 26 -4.10 3.39 25.35
C ALA A 26 -5.24 3.19 24.31
N LEU A 27 -5.80 4.28 23.76
CA LEU A 27 -6.81 4.20 22.70
C LEU A 27 -6.19 3.85 21.33
N LEU A 28 -4.92 4.23 21.09
CA LEU A 28 -4.16 3.86 19.90
C LEU A 28 -3.66 2.40 19.90
N LEU A 29 -3.74 1.70 21.03
CA LEU A 29 -3.37 0.28 21.13
C LEU A 29 -4.53 -0.69 20.87
N VAL A 30 -5.77 -0.20 20.67
CA VAL A 30 -6.94 -1.04 20.36
C VAL A 30 -7.12 -1.27 18.84
N SER A 31 -6.41 -0.54 17.96
CA SER A 31 -6.45 -0.81 16.51
C SER A 31 -5.36 -1.78 16.03
N ALA A 32 -4.51 -2.31 16.91
CA ALA A 32 -3.42 -3.23 16.56
C ALA A 32 -3.77 -4.70 16.81
N ALA A 33 -5.05 -5.07 16.67
CA ALA A 33 -5.48 -6.46 16.67
C ALA A 33 -6.62 -6.69 15.67
N VAL A 34 -6.41 -6.28 14.41
CA VAL A 34 -6.95 -7.07 13.31
C VAL A 34 -6.00 -8.25 13.18
N TRP A 35 -6.43 -9.39 13.69
CA TRP A 35 -5.62 -10.62 13.72
C TRP A 35 -5.26 -10.98 12.28
N SER A 36 -3.96 -10.97 12.02
CA SER A 36 -3.37 -11.61 10.85
C SER A 36 -3.73 -13.09 10.90
N MET A 37 -4.69 -13.47 10.06
CA MET A 37 -4.89 -14.81 9.52
C MET A 37 -5.18 -14.63 8.03
N ALA A 38 -4.27 -13.96 7.32
CA ALA A 38 -4.30 -13.89 5.87
C ALA A 38 -3.66 -15.16 5.33
N GLY A 39 -4.40 -16.26 5.44
CA GLY A 39 -4.12 -17.52 4.79
C GLY A 39 -5.40 -17.98 4.12
N GLN A 40 -5.45 -17.80 2.80
CA GLN A 40 -6.35 -18.44 1.82
C GLN A 40 -7.89 -18.41 2.01
N ASP A 41 -8.48 -17.86 3.08
CA ASP A 41 -9.95 -17.87 3.27
C ASP A 41 -10.62 -16.49 3.37
N GLY A 42 -9.85 -15.40 3.40
CA GLY A 42 -10.40 -14.05 3.33
C GLY A 42 -9.51 -12.98 3.95
N GLY A 43 -9.87 -11.73 3.73
CA GLY A 43 -9.11 -10.57 4.21
C GLY A 43 -9.55 -9.27 3.54
N VAL A 44 -8.94 -8.17 4.00
CA VAL A 44 -9.10 -6.85 3.38
C VAL A 44 -7.81 -6.53 2.63
N TYR A 45 -7.92 -6.33 1.33
CA TYR A 45 -6.80 -6.08 0.44
C TYR A 45 -6.90 -4.69 -0.14
N SER A 46 -5.79 -3.94 -0.13
CA SER A 46 -5.78 -2.54 -0.55
C SER A 46 -5.04 -2.37 -1.86
N GLY A 47 -5.63 -1.61 -2.78
CA GLY A 47 -4.96 -1.13 -3.99
C GLY A 47 -5.07 0.37 -4.13
N THR A 48 -4.10 0.96 -4.81
CA THR A 48 -3.96 2.39 -5.02
C THR A 48 -3.57 2.64 -6.47
N ALA A 49 -4.29 3.53 -7.14
CA ALA A 49 -3.94 3.98 -8.48
C ALA A 49 -4.11 5.49 -8.63
N GLN A 50 -3.41 6.08 -9.60
CA GLN A 50 -3.47 7.51 -9.87
C GLN A 50 -4.79 7.89 -10.54
N GLY A 51 -5.64 8.64 -9.83
CA GLY A 51 -6.87 9.25 -10.33
C GLY A 51 -6.70 10.70 -10.78
N PHE A 52 -7.81 11.36 -11.07
CA PHE A 52 -7.80 12.76 -11.54
C PHE A 52 -7.37 13.73 -10.44
N GLY A 53 -7.79 13.47 -9.20
CA GLY A 53 -7.51 14.33 -8.05
C GLY A 53 -6.27 13.94 -7.26
N GLY A 54 -5.62 12.83 -7.59
CA GLY A 54 -4.53 12.25 -6.80
C GLY A 54 -4.63 10.73 -6.72
N PRO A 55 -3.83 10.08 -5.86
CA PRO A 55 -3.95 8.65 -5.62
C PRO A 55 -5.32 8.33 -5.02
N LEU A 56 -6.01 7.35 -5.63
CA LEU A 56 -7.26 6.77 -5.18
C LEU A 56 -6.96 5.40 -4.58
N THR A 57 -7.28 5.20 -3.30
CA THR A 57 -7.07 3.92 -2.60
C THR A 57 -8.40 3.24 -2.33
N VAL A 58 -8.48 1.95 -2.64
CA VAL A 58 -9.67 1.11 -2.51
C VAL A 58 -9.31 -0.12 -1.69
N ASP A 59 -10.12 -0.40 -0.67
CA ASP A 59 -10.06 -1.61 0.13
C ASP A 59 -11.12 -2.59 -0.37
N VAL A 60 -10.71 -3.81 -0.70
CA VAL A 60 -11.57 -4.90 -1.17
C VAL A 60 -11.58 -5.99 -0.12
N THR A 61 -12.75 -6.30 0.41
CA THR A 61 -12.93 -7.42 1.33
C THR A 61 -13.27 -8.67 0.54
N VAL A 62 -12.48 -9.71 0.72
CA VAL A 62 -12.71 -11.04 0.14
C VAL A 62 -13.00 -12.02 1.27
N SER A 63 -14.03 -12.84 1.12
CA SER A 63 -14.36 -13.96 2.02
C SER A 63 -14.77 -15.16 1.16
N ASP A 64 -14.22 -16.34 1.45
CA ASP A 64 -14.55 -17.57 0.71
C ASP A 64 -14.39 -17.42 -0.82
N GLY A 65 -13.36 -16.69 -1.24
CA GLY A 65 -13.09 -16.40 -2.65
C GLY A 65 -14.04 -15.41 -3.32
N LYS A 66 -14.92 -14.75 -2.56
CA LYS A 66 -15.89 -13.76 -3.06
C LYS A 66 -15.60 -12.36 -2.56
N ILE A 67 -15.79 -11.37 -3.43
CA ILE A 67 -15.79 -9.95 -3.08
C ILE A 67 -17.07 -9.66 -2.28
N THR A 68 -16.95 -9.39 -0.98
CA THR A 68 -18.09 -9.12 -0.10
C THR A 68 -18.29 -7.64 0.16
N ASP A 69 -17.24 -6.83 0.01
CA ASP A 69 -17.29 -5.39 0.21
C ASP A 69 -16.19 -4.71 -0.61
N VAL A 70 -16.47 -3.49 -1.07
CA VAL A 70 -15.50 -2.60 -1.67
C VAL A 70 -15.68 -1.22 -1.05
N THR A 71 -14.64 -0.72 -0.41
CA THR A 71 -14.66 0.56 0.29
C THR A 71 -13.61 1.50 -0.31
N VAL A 72 -14.05 2.65 -0.80
CA VAL A 72 -13.14 3.70 -1.26
C VAL A 72 -12.67 4.53 -0.07
N ARG A 73 -11.35 4.65 0.12
CA ARG A 73 -10.76 5.47 1.19
C ARG A 73 -10.94 6.98 0.88
N PRO A 74 -10.72 7.86 1.88
CA PRO A 74 -10.71 9.31 1.63
C PRO A 74 -9.82 9.68 0.45
N HIS A 75 -10.37 10.47 -0.49
CA HIS A 75 -9.74 10.77 -1.77
C HIS A 75 -9.87 12.25 -2.14
N GLN A 76 -9.10 12.66 -3.16
CA GLN A 76 -9.04 14.05 -3.63
C GLN A 76 -9.70 14.25 -5.01
N GLU A 77 -10.38 13.23 -5.53
CA GLU A 77 -11.17 13.32 -6.78
C GLU A 77 -12.16 14.49 -6.78
N THR A 78 -12.60 14.90 -7.98
CA THR A 78 -13.48 16.05 -8.13
C THR A 78 -14.82 15.85 -7.39
N PRO A 79 -15.15 16.73 -6.42
CA PRO A 79 -16.42 16.66 -5.69
C PRO A 79 -17.61 16.66 -6.66
N PHE A 80 -18.71 15.99 -6.27
CA PHE A 80 -19.96 15.84 -7.04
C PHE A 80 -19.88 15.06 -8.37
N ILE A 81 -18.70 14.91 -8.99
CA ILE A 81 -18.50 14.06 -10.17
C ILE A 81 -18.13 12.63 -9.74
N ALA A 82 -17.18 12.51 -8.81
CA ALA A 82 -16.60 11.23 -8.44
C ALA A 82 -17.53 10.37 -7.59
N GLU A 83 -18.31 10.97 -6.69
CA GLU A 83 -19.09 10.23 -5.67
C GLU A 83 -20.12 9.28 -6.31
N GLY A 84 -20.94 9.78 -7.25
CA GLY A 84 -21.91 8.94 -7.96
C GLY A 84 -21.26 7.84 -8.81
N ALA A 85 -20.12 8.15 -9.44
CA ALA A 85 -19.37 7.19 -10.23
C ALA A 85 -18.76 6.08 -9.35
N LEU A 86 -18.11 6.44 -8.24
CA LEU A 86 -17.48 5.50 -7.31
C LEU A 86 -18.52 4.58 -6.65
N ASN A 87 -19.70 5.10 -6.29
CA ASN A 87 -20.79 4.27 -5.76
C ASN A 87 -21.27 3.25 -6.80
N THR A 88 -21.51 3.69 -8.04
CA THR A 88 -21.93 2.81 -9.15
C THR A 88 -20.89 1.72 -9.42
N LEU A 89 -19.60 2.10 -9.48
CA LEU A 89 -18.51 1.16 -9.72
C LEU A 89 -18.34 0.16 -8.57
N THR A 90 -18.50 0.60 -7.33
CA THR A 90 -18.47 -0.24 -6.13
C THR A 90 -19.54 -1.33 -6.20
N GLU A 91 -20.79 -0.94 -6.49
CA GLU A 91 -21.90 -1.88 -6.67
C GLU A 91 -21.62 -2.87 -7.80
N ASN A 92 -21.16 -2.38 -8.96
CA ASN A 92 -20.85 -3.21 -10.12
C ASN A 92 -19.74 -4.23 -9.84
N VAL A 93 -18.70 -3.87 -9.08
CA VAL A 93 -17.62 -4.80 -8.72
C VAL A 93 -18.13 -5.91 -7.80
N VAL A 94 -18.92 -5.56 -6.79
CA VAL A 94 -19.51 -6.53 -5.87
C VAL A 94 -20.50 -7.44 -6.62
N GLU A 95 -21.31 -6.91 -7.53
CA GLU A 95 -22.27 -7.71 -8.30
C GLU A 95 -21.57 -8.64 -9.30
N SER A 96 -20.61 -8.11 -10.06
CA SER A 96 -19.91 -8.86 -11.12
C SER A 96 -18.80 -9.76 -10.59
N GLN A 97 -18.39 -9.59 -9.33
CA GLN A 97 -17.24 -10.27 -8.73
C GLN A 97 -15.94 -10.06 -9.55
N SER A 98 -15.81 -8.88 -10.17
CA SER A 98 -14.76 -8.58 -11.13
C SER A 98 -14.39 -7.11 -11.09
N ALA A 99 -13.12 -6.80 -11.32
CA ALA A 99 -12.67 -5.42 -11.53
C ALA A 99 -12.99 -4.89 -12.94
N ASN A 100 -13.27 -5.78 -13.90
CA ASN A 100 -13.60 -5.42 -15.27
C ASN A 100 -15.06 -4.94 -15.39
N VAL A 101 -15.31 -3.73 -14.90
CA VAL A 101 -16.60 -3.05 -14.94
C VAL A 101 -16.56 -1.87 -15.93
N GLU A 102 -17.73 -1.46 -16.42
CA GLU A 102 -17.82 -0.35 -17.36
C GLU A 102 -17.47 0.99 -16.69
N ILE A 103 -16.73 1.83 -17.41
CA ILE A 103 -16.43 3.20 -16.96
C ILE A 103 -17.69 4.05 -16.88
N VAL A 104 -17.76 4.95 -15.89
CA VAL A 104 -18.89 5.87 -15.76
C VAL A 104 -18.65 7.12 -16.62
N SER A 105 -19.64 7.46 -17.44
CA SER A 105 -19.58 8.64 -18.33
C SER A 105 -19.35 9.92 -17.53
N GLY A 106 -18.40 10.75 -17.98
CA GLY A 106 -18.01 11.99 -17.30
C GLY A 106 -17.01 11.80 -16.15
N ALA A 107 -16.71 10.56 -15.76
CA ALA A 107 -15.77 10.23 -14.68
C ALA A 107 -14.68 9.24 -15.15
N THR A 108 -14.21 9.36 -16.39
CA THR A 108 -13.29 8.39 -17.03
C THR A 108 -12.00 8.15 -16.23
N TYR A 109 -11.32 9.21 -15.78
CA TYR A 109 -10.06 9.09 -15.04
C TYR A 109 -10.26 8.44 -13.67
N THR A 110 -11.28 8.90 -12.93
CA THR A 110 -11.69 8.31 -11.65
C THR A 110 -12.06 6.83 -11.81
N SER A 111 -12.81 6.48 -12.86
CA SER A 111 -13.23 5.10 -13.12
C SER A 111 -12.04 4.18 -13.40
N LYS A 112 -11.09 4.63 -14.22
CA LYS A 112 -9.86 3.86 -14.51
C LYS A 112 -9.00 3.67 -13.26
N ALA A 113 -8.85 4.70 -12.45
CA ALA A 113 -8.11 4.59 -11.19
C ALA A 113 -8.79 3.63 -10.21
N PHE A 114 -10.12 3.70 -10.09
CA PHE A 114 -10.86 2.78 -9.25
C PHE A 114 -10.68 1.33 -9.72
N ILE A 115 -10.86 1.06 -11.02
CA ILE A 115 -10.68 -0.27 -11.61
C ILE A 115 -9.26 -0.79 -11.34
N ALA A 116 -8.23 0.00 -11.62
CA ALA A 116 -6.84 -0.40 -11.39
C ALA A 116 -6.54 -0.66 -9.90
N ALA A 117 -7.10 0.15 -8.99
CA ALA A 117 -6.97 -0.07 -7.55
C ALA A 117 -7.66 -1.38 -7.11
N VAL A 118 -8.84 -1.69 -7.64
CA VAL A 118 -9.54 -2.96 -7.38
C VAL A 118 -8.75 -4.14 -7.96
N GLU A 119 -8.25 -4.06 -9.19
CA GLU A 119 -7.40 -5.08 -9.80
C GLU A 119 -6.19 -5.39 -8.94
N GLN A 120 -5.49 -4.34 -8.48
CA GLN A 120 -4.34 -4.48 -7.60
C GLN A 120 -4.70 -5.18 -6.28
N ALA A 121 -5.82 -4.81 -5.65
CA ALA A 121 -6.30 -5.46 -4.43
C ALA A 121 -6.64 -6.94 -4.65
N LEU A 122 -7.28 -7.26 -5.78
CA LEU A 122 -7.63 -8.64 -6.15
C LEU A 122 -6.43 -9.50 -6.53
N ILE A 123 -5.35 -8.90 -7.04
CA ILE A 123 -4.09 -9.62 -7.25
C ILE A 123 -3.45 -9.93 -5.90
N LYS A 124 -3.40 -8.95 -4.99
CA LYS A 124 -2.91 -9.14 -3.62
C LYS A 124 -3.67 -10.23 -2.86
N SER A 125 -4.98 -10.34 -3.06
CA SER A 125 -5.81 -11.36 -2.40
C SER A 125 -5.52 -12.80 -2.82
N ARG A 126 -4.74 -12.98 -3.90
CA ARG A 126 -4.37 -14.27 -4.45
C ARG A 126 -2.91 -14.63 -4.21
N LEU A 127 -2.14 -13.75 -3.56
CA LEU A 127 -0.75 -14.05 -3.26
C LEU A 127 -0.67 -15.20 -2.27
N GLU A 128 -0.04 -16.29 -2.70
CA GLU A 128 0.18 -17.45 -1.86
C GLU A 128 1.36 -17.19 -0.93
N ASP A 129 1.22 -17.58 0.34
CA ASP A 129 2.32 -17.52 1.29
C ASP A 129 3.46 -18.46 0.87
N GLY A 130 4.70 -18.04 1.10
CA GLY A 130 5.89 -18.81 0.73
C GLY A 130 6.94 -17.96 0.04
N THR A 131 7.99 -18.62 -0.44
CA THR A 131 9.05 -17.98 -1.22
C THR A 131 8.88 -18.34 -2.68
N HIS A 132 8.69 -17.32 -3.52
CA HIS A 132 8.52 -17.45 -4.95
C HIS A 132 9.74 -16.90 -5.69
N ILE A 133 10.11 -17.55 -6.78
CA ILE A 133 11.30 -17.18 -7.56
C ILE A 133 10.86 -16.68 -8.91
N GLY A 134 11.25 -15.47 -9.26
CA GLY A 134 11.00 -14.89 -10.58
C GLY A 134 12.29 -14.47 -11.24
N THR A 135 12.29 -14.50 -12.57
CA THR A 135 13.44 -14.12 -13.40
C THR A 135 12.97 -13.19 -14.51
N ALA A 136 13.79 -12.21 -14.85
CA ALA A 136 13.59 -11.33 -16.00
C ALA A 136 14.93 -10.94 -16.63
N ASP A 137 14.89 -10.53 -17.90
CA ASP A 137 16.08 -10.06 -18.59
C ASP A 137 16.40 -8.60 -18.23
N GLY A 138 17.56 -8.42 -17.59
CA GLY A 138 18.16 -7.12 -17.30
C GLY A 138 19.09 -6.63 -18.41
N PHE A 139 19.75 -5.49 -18.18
CA PHE A 139 20.65 -4.91 -19.18
C PHE A 139 21.90 -5.77 -19.40
N GLY A 140 22.48 -6.29 -18.32
CA GLY A 140 23.66 -7.15 -18.36
C GLY A 140 23.38 -8.65 -18.49
N GLY A 141 22.12 -9.07 -18.55
CA GLY A 141 21.71 -10.48 -18.59
C GLY A 141 20.58 -10.81 -17.61
N PRO A 142 20.32 -12.10 -17.33
CA PRO A 142 19.22 -12.50 -16.47
C PRO A 142 19.41 -11.97 -15.04
N LEU A 143 18.30 -11.51 -14.46
CA LEU A 143 18.16 -11.08 -13.08
C LEU A 143 17.11 -11.96 -12.40
N LYS A 144 17.46 -12.51 -11.25
CA LYS A 144 16.63 -13.45 -10.49
C LYS A 144 16.37 -12.93 -9.09
N VAL A 145 15.11 -12.96 -8.68
CA VAL A 145 14.67 -12.50 -7.36
C VAL A 145 13.97 -13.63 -6.61
N ALA A 146 14.10 -13.61 -5.28
CA ALA A 146 13.25 -14.35 -4.36
C ALA A 146 12.30 -13.37 -3.68
N VAL A 147 11.00 -13.64 -3.75
CA VAL A 147 9.96 -12.84 -3.10
C VAL A 147 9.32 -13.71 -2.03
N THR A 148 9.38 -13.29 -0.77
CA THR A 148 8.69 -13.99 0.32
C THR A 148 7.38 -13.30 0.61
N VAL A 149 6.28 -14.04 0.50
CA VAL A 149 4.94 -13.62 0.90
C VAL A 149 4.59 -14.26 2.24
N SER A 150 4.08 -13.45 3.16
CA SER A 150 3.55 -13.93 4.44
C SER A 150 2.30 -13.15 4.80
N GLY A 151 1.22 -13.86 5.11
CA GLY A 151 -0.04 -13.22 5.40
C GLY A 151 -0.59 -12.44 4.19
N GLY A 152 -0.41 -12.94 2.96
CA GLY A 152 -0.79 -12.23 1.73
C GLY A 152 -0.07 -10.89 1.50
N SER A 153 1.03 -10.65 2.23
CA SER A 153 1.84 -9.43 2.15
C SER A 153 3.25 -9.76 1.69
N ILE A 154 3.85 -8.89 0.88
CA ILE A 154 5.25 -9.01 0.42
C ILE A 154 6.15 -8.71 1.63
N ALA A 155 6.73 -9.75 2.23
CA ALA A 155 7.59 -9.65 3.40
C ALA A 155 9.03 -9.28 3.02
N THR A 156 9.58 -9.91 1.98
CA THR A 156 10.94 -9.64 1.50
C THR A 156 11.03 -9.76 -0.02
N VAL A 157 11.96 -9.01 -0.60
CA VAL A 157 12.42 -9.15 -1.98
C VAL A 157 13.94 -9.22 -1.93
N GLU A 158 14.52 -10.33 -2.35
CA GLU A 158 15.97 -10.57 -2.34
C GLU A 158 16.46 -10.82 -3.76
N ILE A 159 17.53 -10.14 -4.17
CA ILE A 159 18.17 -10.38 -5.46
C ILE A 159 19.12 -11.56 -5.29
N LEU A 160 18.81 -12.68 -5.96
CA LEU A 160 19.60 -13.90 -5.88
C LEU A 160 20.77 -13.89 -6.86
N GLU A 161 20.50 -13.46 -8.09
CA GLU A 161 21.47 -13.45 -9.18
C GLU A 161 21.24 -12.20 -10.04
N ASN A 162 22.31 -11.51 -10.42
CA ASN A 162 22.26 -10.42 -11.38
C ASN A 162 23.56 -10.36 -12.20
N SER A 163 23.44 -9.95 -13.45
CA SER A 163 24.60 -9.71 -14.34
C SER A 163 24.76 -8.23 -14.69
N GLU A 164 24.19 -7.35 -13.88
CA GLU A 164 24.10 -5.92 -14.19
C GLU A 164 25.42 -5.17 -14.02
N THR A 165 25.53 -4.01 -14.68
CA THR A 165 26.72 -3.17 -14.55
C THR A 165 26.73 -2.45 -13.19
N PRO A 166 27.70 -2.72 -12.28
CA PRO A 166 27.60 -2.29 -10.88
C PRO A 166 27.44 -0.77 -10.69
N PHE A 167 28.15 0.03 -11.50
CA PHE A 167 28.13 1.49 -11.41
C PHE A 167 26.84 2.14 -11.93
N VAL A 168 26.04 1.43 -12.71
CA VAL A 168 24.78 1.94 -13.28
C VAL A 168 23.58 1.39 -12.51
N ALA A 169 23.63 0.12 -12.14
CA ALA A 169 22.51 -0.59 -11.55
C ALA A 169 22.46 -0.53 -10.02
N GLY A 170 23.55 -0.15 -9.33
CA GLY A 170 23.67 -0.21 -7.87
C GLY A 170 22.48 0.41 -7.14
N GLU A 171 22.09 1.64 -7.50
CA GLU A 171 20.95 2.30 -6.85
C GLU A 171 19.62 1.57 -7.08
N ALA A 172 19.39 0.99 -8.27
CA ALA A 172 18.17 0.23 -8.55
C ALA A 172 18.13 -1.10 -7.77
N LEU A 173 19.27 -1.79 -7.69
CA LEU A 173 19.41 -3.05 -6.95
C LEU A 173 19.18 -2.85 -5.45
N ASP A 174 19.57 -1.70 -4.91
CA ASP A 174 19.41 -1.38 -3.49
C ASP A 174 18.02 -0.82 -3.15
N GLN A 175 17.49 0.09 -3.96
CA GLN A 175 16.30 0.87 -3.60
C GLN A 175 14.99 0.16 -3.98
N LEU A 176 14.94 -0.56 -5.11
CA LEU A 176 13.68 -1.11 -5.60
C LEU A 176 13.14 -2.25 -4.75
N PRO A 177 13.94 -3.22 -4.28
CA PRO A 177 13.43 -4.23 -3.34
C PRO A 177 12.80 -3.61 -2.09
N VAL A 178 13.42 -2.55 -1.55
CA VAL A 178 12.90 -1.81 -0.38
C VAL A 178 11.60 -1.09 -0.74
N ALA A 179 11.54 -0.42 -1.89
CA ALA A 179 10.35 0.28 -2.35
C ALA A 179 9.18 -0.68 -2.55
N ILE A 180 9.40 -1.84 -3.17
CA ILE A 180 8.37 -2.85 -3.44
C ILE A 180 7.78 -3.40 -2.14
N VAL A 181 8.63 -3.70 -1.15
CA VAL A 181 8.17 -4.11 0.19
C VAL A 181 7.40 -2.96 0.86
N ALA A 182 7.84 -1.70 0.71
CA ALA A 182 7.16 -0.57 1.32
C ALA A 182 5.78 -0.26 0.68
N THR A 183 5.66 -0.37 -0.64
CA THR A 183 4.42 -0.11 -1.39
C THR A 183 3.50 -1.34 -1.43
N GLN A 184 4.02 -2.51 -1.09
CA GLN A 184 3.35 -3.80 -1.29
C GLN A 184 2.95 -4.00 -2.76
N TRP A 185 3.74 -3.46 -3.70
CA TRP A 185 3.45 -3.53 -5.13
C TRP A 185 4.73 -3.46 -5.95
N TRP A 186 4.81 -4.23 -7.04
CA TRP A 186 6.02 -4.28 -7.86
C TRP A 186 6.14 -3.14 -8.86
N ASP A 187 5.03 -2.54 -9.31
CA ASP A 187 5.07 -1.37 -10.20
C ASP A 187 5.39 -0.11 -9.39
N VAL A 188 6.68 0.18 -9.28
CA VAL A 188 7.25 1.32 -8.55
C VAL A 188 8.02 2.23 -9.50
N ASP A 189 8.39 3.42 -9.03
CA ASP A 189 9.10 4.38 -9.87
C ASP A 189 10.48 3.85 -10.30
N VAL A 190 10.81 4.06 -11.57
CA VAL A 190 12.12 3.71 -12.12
C VAL A 190 13.22 4.57 -11.51
N VAL A 191 14.37 3.96 -11.24
CA VAL A 191 15.57 4.71 -10.82
C VAL A 191 16.21 5.39 -12.04
N SER A 192 16.54 6.67 -11.88
CA SER A 192 17.15 7.48 -12.93
C SER A 192 18.50 6.90 -13.36
N GLY A 193 18.73 6.77 -14.68
CA GLY A 193 19.94 6.16 -15.22
C GLY A 193 19.98 4.63 -15.20
N ALA A 194 19.05 3.96 -14.49
CA ALA A 194 18.99 2.51 -14.35
C ALA A 194 17.65 1.92 -14.84
N SER A 195 17.03 2.54 -15.85
CA SER A 195 15.65 2.22 -16.23
C SER A 195 15.43 0.79 -16.77
N VAL A 196 16.44 0.18 -17.38
CA VAL A 196 16.34 -1.21 -17.86
C VAL A 196 16.37 -2.17 -16.67
N THR A 197 17.37 -2.02 -15.79
CA THR A 197 17.45 -2.80 -14.55
C THR A 197 16.24 -2.60 -13.65
N SER A 198 15.72 -1.37 -13.57
CA SER A 198 14.53 -1.09 -12.76
C SER A 198 13.35 -1.92 -13.24
N ARG A 199 13.09 -1.92 -14.55
CA ARG A 199 12.02 -2.74 -15.13
C ARG A 199 12.28 -4.23 -14.98
N ALA A 200 13.52 -4.68 -15.09
CA ALA A 200 13.87 -6.08 -14.89
C ALA A 200 13.58 -6.54 -13.46
N ILE A 201 13.89 -5.73 -12.44
CA ILE A 201 13.54 -6.05 -11.04
C ILE A 201 12.02 -6.13 -10.88
N MET A 202 11.27 -5.13 -11.37
CA MET A 202 9.81 -5.12 -11.26
C MET A 202 9.17 -6.31 -11.98
N GLN A 203 9.66 -6.64 -13.19
CA GLN A 203 9.19 -7.80 -13.96
C GLN A 203 9.54 -9.13 -13.28
N ALA A 204 10.74 -9.25 -12.71
CA ALA A 204 11.13 -10.47 -12.00
C ALA A 204 10.26 -10.67 -10.75
N VAL A 205 9.90 -9.59 -10.05
CA VAL A 205 8.96 -9.67 -8.91
C VAL A 205 7.55 -10.01 -9.38
N GLU A 206 7.07 -9.39 -10.46
CA GLU A 206 5.78 -9.73 -11.07
C GLU A 206 5.72 -11.22 -11.41
N ASN A 207 6.69 -11.73 -12.18
CA ASN A 207 6.79 -13.13 -12.54
C ASN A 207 6.82 -14.04 -11.31
N ALA A 208 7.49 -13.64 -10.23
CA ALA A 208 7.49 -14.42 -8.98
C ALA A 208 6.10 -14.50 -8.33
N LEU A 209 5.29 -13.45 -8.44
CA LEU A 209 4.01 -13.35 -7.72
C LEU A 209 2.80 -13.77 -8.55
N THR A 210 2.96 -13.93 -9.87
CA THR A 210 1.86 -14.21 -10.80
C THR A 210 2.02 -15.49 -11.63
N ASP A 211 3.12 -16.24 -11.47
CA ASP A 211 3.28 -17.58 -12.07
C ASP A 211 2.39 -18.62 -11.38
#